data_AF-A0A7C7I4K9-F1
#
_entry.id   AF-A0A7C7I4K9-F1
#
_cell.length_a   1.000
_cell.length_b   1.000
_cell.length_c   1.000
_cell.angle_alpha   90.00
_cell.angle_beta   90.00
_cell.angle_gamma   90.00
#
_symmetry.space_group_name_H-M   'P 1'
#
loop_
_entity.id
_entity.type
_entity.pdbx_description
1 polymer ?
#
loop_
_entity_poly.entity_id
_entity_poly.type
_entity_poly.pdbx_seq_one_letter_code
_entity_poly.pdbx_strand_id
1 'polypeptide(L)'
;MPKINLLPDNKVLNAEVGDLILDITLENNINHAHACGGEGKCTTCRVLVLEGVEHCSEPTEKEQIIKEKIHSTEEFRLACQTRIRGDMTIRRLVLNKEDIDFTNSLDGRGMGRLGETKKIAILFSDIRGFTSFSEKITPYDVVFILNRYFSRMVSIVESYGGRIDNYIGDGMLALFGLEDQPDPALSAVKSALDMCNEIDDMKPYLKTMYGESFDIGVGIHFGDVVVGDVGAGISKRLTAIGEAVNFASRVESANKQFKSRVLISEETHDQIKDVISIKDFVRTNLPGIEERVTLYEIEDVNAEVEKVRQDEFIENDYIWRKFTPVSSFDDEQQQIMKVKRDNILVFKLNDTFHAVNDRCPHALLSLKGSKINEEKETISCRWHNSDFCYKTGEVQTWINDGVMKFFAKIDSKAKEIINMEQTPMDVFKTRVIDNYVWVGMDPDY
;
A
#
# COMPACT_ATOMS: atom_id res chain seq x y z
N MET A 1 -6.20 -20.58 50.20
CA MET A 1 -6.26 -19.45 49.26
C MET A 1 -5.05 -18.58 49.51
N PRO A 2 -4.10 -18.54 48.58
CA PRO A 2 -3.03 -17.56 48.58
C PRO A 2 -3.53 -16.12 48.78
N LYS A 3 -2.79 -15.33 49.57
CA LYS A 3 -3.00 -13.90 49.74
C LYS A 3 -1.99 -13.11 48.93
N ILE A 4 -2.50 -12.18 48.11
CA ILE A 4 -1.70 -11.35 47.22
C ILE A 4 -1.76 -9.91 47.71
N ASN A 5 -0.66 -9.42 48.28
CA ASN A 5 -0.53 -8.01 48.68
C ASN A 5 -0.14 -7.20 47.44
N LEU A 6 -1.04 -6.32 46.98
CA LEU A 6 -0.86 -5.54 45.76
C LEU A 6 -0.49 -4.09 46.09
N LEU A 7 0.69 -3.68 45.62
CA LEU A 7 1.20 -2.30 45.72
C LEU A 7 1.24 -1.64 44.33
N PRO A 8 1.04 -0.32 44.23
CA PRO A 8 0.79 0.65 45.31
C PRO A 8 -0.68 0.72 45.77
N ASP A 9 -1.55 -0.14 45.25
CA ASP A 9 -3.00 -0.14 45.51
C ASP A 9 -3.36 -0.36 46.99
N ASN A 10 -2.42 -0.88 47.80
CA ASN A 10 -2.60 -1.22 49.23
C ASN A 10 -3.83 -2.14 49.46
N LYS A 11 -4.04 -3.08 48.53
CA LYS A 11 -5.12 -4.08 48.59
C LYS A 11 -4.55 -5.47 48.80
N VAL A 12 -5.31 -6.31 49.49
CA VAL A 12 -5.02 -7.74 49.64
C VAL A 12 -6.09 -8.52 48.89
N LEU A 13 -5.66 -9.32 47.92
CA LEU A 13 -6.53 -10.17 47.11
C LEU A 13 -6.42 -11.61 47.58
N ASN A 14 -7.55 -12.34 47.55
CA ASN A 14 -7.53 -13.79 47.75
C ASN A 14 -7.55 -14.44 46.37
N ALA A 15 -6.62 -15.35 46.14
CA ALA A 15 -6.53 -16.13 44.90
C ALA A 15 -6.66 -17.63 45.20
N GLU A 16 -6.89 -18.42 44.15
CA GLU A 16 -6.71 -19.86 44.14
C GLU A 16 -5.34 -20.23 43.56
N VAL A 17 -4.85 -21.42 43.91
CA VAL A 17 -3.60 -21.92 43.35
C VAL A 17 -3.81 -22.23 41.88
N GLY A 18 -3.01 -21.61 41.02
CA GLY A 18 -3.09 -21.75 39.56
C GLY A 18 -3.65 -20.52 38.87
N ASP A 19 -4.27 -19.58 39.58
CA ASP A 19 -4.81 -18.35 38.99
C ASP A 19 -3.71 -17.48 38.40
N LEU A 20 -4.01 -16.79 37.30
CA LEU A 20 -3.12 -15.77 36.75
C LEU A 20 -3.22 -14.50 37.58
N ILE A 21 -2.07 -13.85 37.79
CA ILE A 21 -2.03 -12.56 38.48
C ILE A 21 -2.92 -11.54 37.75
N LEU A 22 -2.91 -11.53 36.41
CA LEU A 22 -3.74 -10.61 35.62
C LEU A 22 -5.24 -10.82 35.90
N ASP A 23 -5.72 -12.06 35.82
CA ASP A 23 -7.14 -12.38 36.00
C ASP A 23 -7.62 -11.96 37.39
N ILE A 24 -6.86 -12.32 38.44
CA ILE A 24 -7.17 -11.94 39.82
C ILE A 24 -7.25 -10.42 40.00
N THR A 25 -6.34 -9.67 39.37
CA THR A 25 -6.41 -8.19 39.45
C THR A 25 -7.66 -7.65 38.74
N LEU A 26 -8.00 -8.15 37.55
CA LEU A 26 -9.15 -7.67 36.78
C LEU A 26 -10.48 -8.05 37.44
N GLU A 27 -10.62 -9.29 37.93
CA GLU A 27 -11.81 -9.77 38.65
C GLU A 27 -12.10 -8.96 39.93
N ASN A 28 -11.05 -8.43 40.57
CA ASN A 28 -11.17 -7.58 41.75
C ASN A 28 -11.29 -6.07 41.42
N ASN A 29 -11.63 -5.73 40.17
CA ASN A 29 -11.77 -4.36 39.67
C ASN A 29 -10.50 -3.52 39.90
N ILE A 30 -9.34 -4.12 39.66
CA ILE A 30 -8.06 -3.42 39.67
C ILE A 30 -7.54 -3.35 38.23
N ASN A 31 -7.65 -2.16 37.66
CA ASN A 31 -7.30 -1.92 36.25
C ASN A 31 -5.82 -2.24 36.02
N HIS A 32 -5.53 -3.26 35.23
CA HIS A 32 -4.18 -3.75 34.99
C HIS A 32 -3.86 -3.68 33.51
N ALA A 33 -2.84 -2.90 33.14
CA ALA A 33 -2.48 -2.68 31.75
C ALA A 33 -2.07 -3.98 31.05
N HIS A 34 -2.71 -4.33 29.94
CA HIS A 34 -2.44 -5.58 29.20
C HIS A 34 -2.60 -5.36 27.69
N ALA A 35 -1.69 -4.58 27.09
CA ALA A 35 -1.84 -4.08 25.72
C ALA A 35 -2.01 -5.18 24.65
N CYS A 36 -1.43 -6.35 24.88
CA CYS A 36 -1.57 -7.51 24.00
C CYS A 36 -2.76 -8.42 24.32
N GLY A 37 -3.73 -7.99 25.13
CA GLY A 37 -4.88 -8.82 25.53
C GLY A 37 -4.51 -9.98 26.46
N GLY A 38 -3.32 -9.97 27.07
CA GLY A 38 -2.83 -11.07 27.93
C GLY A 38 -2.09 -12.19 27.19
N GLU A 39 -1.79 -12.02 25.89
CA GLU A 39 -1.15 -13.06 25.08
C GLU A 39 0.35 -13.27 25.34
N GLY A 40 0.96 -12.50 26.24
CA GLY A 40 2.40 -12.56 26.52
C GLY A 40 3.26 -11.96 25.40
N LYS A 41 2.76 -10.94 24.69
CA LYS A 41 3.47 -10.23 23.60
C LYS A 41 3.95 -8.82 23.98
N CYS A 42 3.70 -8.37 25.21
CA CYS A 42 4.09 -7.05 25.70
C CYS A 42 4.45 -7.10 27.19
N THR A 43 4.99 -6.00 27.71
CA THR A 43 5.43 -5.87 29.11
C THR A 43 4.55 -4.93 29.92
N THR A 44 3.37 -4.54 29.43
CA THR A 44 2.51 -3.58 30.13
C THR A 44 1.90 -4.16 31.41
N CYS A 45 1.68 -5.48 31.44
CA CYS A 45 1.14 -6.20 32.60
C CYS A 45 2.20 -6.61 33.62
N ARG A 46 3.42 -6.08 33.47
CA ARG A 46 4.55 -6.48 34.31
C ARG A 46 4.32 -6.09 35.77
N VAL A 47 4.77 -6.97 36.65
CA VAL A 47 4.82 -6.75 38.09
C VAL A 47 6.23 -7.05 38.59
N LEU A 48 6.59 -6.43 39.70
CA LEU A 48 7.77 -6.79 40.48
C LEU A 48 7.32 -7.56 41.71
N VAL A 49 7.74 -8.81 41.84
CA VAL A 49 7.47 -9.64 43.02
C VAL A 49 8.45 -9.24 44.11
N LEU A 50 7.97 -8.58 45.16
CA LEU A 50 8.79 -8.12 46.28
C LEU A 50 9.05 -9.25 47.28
N GLU A 51 8.08 -10.14 47.47
CA GLU A 51 8.13 -11.29 48.37
C GLU A 51 7.33 -12.46 47.77
N GLY A 52 7.78 -13.70 47.97
CA GLY A 52 7.08 -14.90 47.46
C GLY A 52 7.36 -15.21 45.99
N VAL A 53 8.56 -14.93 45.49
CA VAL A 53 8.95 -15.25 44.11
C VAL A 53 8.95 -16.77 43.86
N GLU A 54 9.30 -17.56 44.87
CA GLU A 54 9.22 -19.01 44.91
C GLU A 54 7.78 -19.55 44.80
N HIS A 55 6.79 -18.69 45.06
CA HIS A 55 5.37 -18.99 44.89
C HIS A 55 4.82 -18.62 43.52
N CYS A 56 5.67 -18.18 42.59
CA CYS A 56 5.27 -18.02 41.20
C CYS A 56 5.42 -19.36 40.44
N SER A 57 4.65 -19.55 39.38
CA SER A 57 4.96 -20.61 38.41
C SER A 57 6.32 -20.39 37.76
N GLU A 58 6.89 -21.45 37.20
CA GLU A 58 8.02 -21.27 36.28
C GLU A 58 7.63 -20.29 35.15
N PRO A 59 8.54 -19.41 34.70
CA PRO A 59 8.29 -18.55 33.56
C PRO A 59 7.89 -19.36 32.33
N THR A 60 6.82 -18.95 31.65
CA THR A 60 6.46 -19.55 30.37
C THR A 60 7.50 -19.22 29.30
N GLU A 61 7.53 -19.97 28.20
CA GLU A 61 8.43 -19.68 27.06
C GLU A 61 8.30 -18.23 26.58
N LYS A 62 7.06 -17.73 26.46
CA LYS A 62 6.78 -16.32 26.11
C LYS A 62 7.36 -15.33 27.11
N GLU A 63 7.22 -15.62 28.40
CA GLU A 63 7.77 -14.79 29.47
C GLU A 63 9.29 -14.81 29.46
N GLN A 64 9.94 -15.95 29.22
CA GLN A 64 11.39 -16.07 29.10
C GLN A 64 11.93 -15.23 27.94
N ILE A 65 11.33 -15.33 26.75
CA ILE A 65 11.72 -14.54 25.57
C ILE A 65 11.67 -13.03 25.87
N ILE A 66 10.60 -12.57 26.53
CA ILE A 66 10.47 -11.16 26.91
C ILE A 66 11.51 -10.77 27.95
N LYS A 67 11.74 -11.62 28.96
CA LYS A 67 12.71 -11.42 30.02
C LYS A 67 14.13 -11.25 29.45
N GLU A 68 14.52 -12.05 28.47
CA GLU A 68 15.81 -11.91 27.80
C GLU A 68 15.96 -10.56 27.07
N LYS A 69 14.88 -10.00 26.50
CA LYS A 69 14.93 -8.74 25.73
C LYS A 69 15.08 -7.46 26.56
N ILE A 70 14.57 -7.38 27.80
CA ILE A 70 14.31 -6.07 28.48
C ILE A 70 15.05 -5.83 29.80
N HIS A 71 15.87 -6.77 30.29
CA HIS A 71 16.34 -6.93 31.69
C HIS A 71 15.32 -7.60 32.62
N SER A 72 15.77 -8.63 33.35
CA SER A 72 14.86 -9.61 33.94
C SER A 72 15.41 -10.32 35.16
N THR A 73 15.34 -9.67 36.31
CA THR A 73 15.51 -10.38 37.57
C THR A 73 14.40 -11.44 37.74
N GLU A 74 14.57 -12.41 38.63
CA GLU A 74 13.55 -13.44 38.86
C GLU A 74 12.22 -12.83 39.32
N GLU A 75 12.30 -11.73 40.07
CA GLU A 75 11.19 -10.93 40.58
C GLU A 75 10.39 -10.22 39.48
N PHE A 76 10.99 -9.98 38.31
CA PHE A 76 10.26 -9.44 37.17
C PHE A 76 9.38 -10.52 36.57
N ARG A 77 8.06 -10.32 36.64
CA ARG A 77 7.06 -11.27 36.16
C ARG A 77 6.02 -10.61 35.26
N LEU A 78 5.50 -11.34 34.28
CA LEU A 78 4.34 -10.92 33.49
C LEU A 78 3.06 -11.42 34.14
N ALA A 79 2.18 -10.52 34.57
CA ALA A 79 0.97 -10.90 35.28
C ALA A 79 0.05 -11.83 34.46
N CYS A 80 0.04 -11.68 33.13
CA CYS A 80 -0.75 -12.53 32.23
C CYS A 80 -0.17 -13.93 32.02
N GLN A 81 1.08 -14.19 32.42
CA GLN A 81 1.75 -15.48 32.24
C GLN A 81 2.07 -16.18 33.56
N THR A 82 2.15 -15.43 34.66
CA THR A 82 2.54 -15.94 35.97
C THR A 82 1.34 -16.46 36.74
N ARG A 83 1.37 -17.75 37.10
CA ARG A 83 0.38 -18.38 37.97
C ARG A 83 0.80 -18.34 39.44
N ILE A 84 -0.17 -18.15 40.31
CA ILE A 84 0.01 -18.05 41.76
C ILE A 84 0.05 -19.45 42.40
N ARG A 85 1.03 -19.71 43.27
CA ARG A 85 1.16 -20.97 44.05
C ARG A 85 1.10 -20.79 45.57
N GLY A 86 1.19 -19.56 46.05
CA GLY A 86 1.31 -19.23 47.48
C GLY A 86 1.25 -17.72 47.71
N ASP A 87 1.37 -17.32 48.98
CA ASP A 87 1.27 -15.91 49.38
C ASP A 87 2.42 -15.10 48.76
N MET A 88 2.10 -13.90 48.26
CA MET A 88 3.12 -13.03 47.65
C MET A 88 2.78 -11.55 47.80
N THR A 89 3.82 -10.73 47.77
CA THR A 89 3.70 -9.27 47.71
C THR A 89 4.19 -8.83 46.34
N ILE A 90 3.30 -8.23 45.54
CA ILE A 90 3.59 -7.78 44.18
C ILE A 90 3.38 -6.29 44.04
N ARG A 91 4.28 -5.64 43.31
CA ARG A 91 4.20 -4.23 42.94
C ARG A 91 3.89 -4.11 41.46
N ARG A 92 2.73 -3.57 41.13
CA ARG A 92 2.41 -3.15 39.76
C ARG A 92 3.32 -2.01 39.35
N LEU A 93 3.83 -2.08 38.13
CA LEU A 93 4.71 -1.06 37.55
C LEU A 93 3.94 0.02 36.77
N VAL A 94 2.63 0.11 37.00
CA VAL A 94 1.76 1.21 36.56
C VAL A 94 1.90 2.33 37.59
N LEU A 95 2.57 3.42 37.22
CA LEU A 95 3.20 4.34 38.18
C LEU A 95 2.40 5.62 38.44
N ASN A 96 1.39 5.96 37.62
CA ASN A 96 0.59 7.16 37.84
C ASN A 96 -0.82 7.13 37.19
N LYS A 97 -1.58 8.20 37.42
CA LYS A 97 -2.94 8.40 36.90
C LYS A 97 -2.99 8.39 35.36
N GLU A 98 -1.93 8.83 34.69
CA GLU A 98 -1.85 8.85 33.22
C GLU A 98 -1.80 7.43 32.65
N ASP A 99 -1.02 6.53 33.25
CA ASP A 99 -0.99 5.11 32.84
C ASP A 99 -2.38 4.46 33.01
N ILE A 100 -3.08 4.80 34.10
CA ILE A 100 -4.43 4.32 34.39
C ILE A 100 -5.44 4.87 33.39
N ASP A 101 -5.41 6.18 33.11
CA ASP A 101 -6.31 6.81 32.14
C ASP A 101 -6.06 6.29 30.71
N PHE A 102 -4.80 6.06 30.34
CA PHE A 102 -4.44 5.43 29.06
C PHE A 102 -4.95 3.99 28.97
N THR A 103 -4.95 3.25 30.09
CA THR A 103 -5.46 1.88 30.15
C THR A 103 -6.99 1.81 30.16
N ASN A 104 -7.66 2.73 30.85
CA ASN A 104 -9.13 2.77 31.00
C ASN A 104 -9.85 3.23 29.74
N SER A 105 -9.16 3.96 28.86
CA SER A 105 -9.68 4.38 27.55
C SER A 105 -9.88 3.21 26.57
N LEU A 106 -9.60 1.97 26.99
CA LEU A 106 -9.42 0.81 26.12
C LEU A 106 -10.48 -0.28 26.27
N ASP A 107 -11.42 -0.15 27.23
CA ASP A 107 -12.49 -1.13 27.50
C ASP A 107 -13.65 -1.09 26.48
N GLY A 108 -13.36 -0.82 25.21
CA GLY A 108 -14.19 -1.31 24.10
C GLY A 108 -15.41 -0.49 23.67
N ARG A 109 -15.48 0.83 23.90
CA ARG A 109 -16.58 1.68 23.36
C ARG A 109 -16.16 3.00 22.70
N GLY A 110 -14.95 3.05 22.15
CA GLY A 110 -14.55 4.09 21.20
C GLY A 110 -13.20 4.72 21.50
N MET A 111 -12.41 4.88 20.43
CA MET A 111 -11.19 5.69 20.32
C MET A 111 -9.86 5.07 20.77
N GLY A 112 -9.50 3.94 20.16
CA GLY A 112 -8.10 3.61 19.86
C GLY A 112 -7.76 2.15 20.06
N ARG A 113 -7.47 1.43 18.97
CA ARG A 113 -6.80 0.13 19.05
C ARG A 113 -5.37 0.38 19.55
N LEU A 114 -5.02 -0.12 20.74
CA LEU A 114 -3.62 -0.08 21.24
C LEU A 114 -2.63 -0.72 20.27
N GLY A 115 -3.13 -1.63 19.44
CA GLY A 115 -2.32 -2.49 18.61
C GLY A 115 -3.03 -3.80 18.39
N GLU A 116 -3.23 -4.21 17.15
CA GLU A 116 -3.51 -5.60 16.79
C GLU A 116 -2.30 -6.17 16.05
N THR A 117 -1.87 -7.38 16.43
CA THR A 117 -0.84 -8.06 15.65
C THR A 117 -1.44 -8.47 14.32
N LYS A 118 -0.86 -7.99 13.22
CA LYS A 118 -1.24 -8.35 11.86
C LYS A 118 0.00 -8.68 11.04
N LYS A 119 -0.13 -9.66 10.16
CA LYS A 119 0.86 -9.94 9.13
C LYS A 119 0.49 -9.14 7.89
N ILE A 120 1.29 -8.15 7.53
CA ILE A 120 0.98 -7.19 6.47
C ILE A 120 2.17 -7.04 5.52
N ALA A 121 1.93 -6.50 4.32
CA ALA A 121 3.02 -6.12 3.43
C ALA A 121 3.37 -4.65 3.64
N ILE A 122 4.66 -4.38 3.75
CA ILE A 122 5.24 -3.10 4.09
C ILE A 122 6.12 -2.68 2.92
N LEU A 123 5.77 -1.57 2.29
CA LEU A 123 6.49 -1.01 1.15
C LEU A 123 7.16 0.29 1.56
N PHE A 124 8.47 0.36 1.34
CA PHE A 124 9.23 1.60 1.38
C PHE A 124 9.66 1.96 -0.03
N SER A 125 9.58 3.23 -0.40
CA SER A 125 10.22 3.74 -1.62
C SER A 125 11.01 5.01 -1.34
N ASP A 126 12.11 5.21 -2.06
CA ASP A 126 12.98 6.39 -1.97
C ASP A 126 13.39 6.89 -3.37
N ILE A 127 13.62 8.21 -3.52
CA ILE A 127 14.06 8.78 -4.80
C ILE A 127 15.59 8.74 -4.90
N ARG A 128 16.08 8.07 -5.95
CA ARG A 128 17.51 7.90 -6.19
C ARG A 128 18.18 9.23 -6.54
N GLY A 129 19.14 9.60 -5.69
CA GLY A 129 19.96 10.79 -5.92
C GLY A 129 19.17 12.09 -5.76
N PHE A 130 18.06 12.07 -5.02
CA PHE A 130 17.21 13.23 -4.83
C PHE A 130 17.95 14.42 -4.24
N THR A 131 18.84 14.22 -3.28
CA THR A 131 19.66 15.30 -2.71
C THR A 131 20.37 16.09 -3.80
N SER A 132 21.12 15.39 -4.69
CA SER A 132 21.84 16.02 -5.80
C SER A 132 20.92 16.66 -6.83
N PHE A 133 19.71 16.13 -7.02
CA PHE A 133 18.69 16.73 -7.89
C PHE A 133 18.13 18.02 -7.29
N SER A 134 17.78 17.99 -6.00
CA SER A 134 17.15 19.11 -5.29
C SER A 134 18.07 20.32 -5.12
N GLU A 135 19.39 20.10 -5.06
CA GLU A 135 20.39 21.18 -4.99
C GLU A 135 20.51 21.99 -6.29
N LYS A 136 20.04 21.44 -7.43
CA LYS A 136 20.17 22.06 -8.76
C LYS A 136 18.96 22.90 -9.17
N ILE A 137 17.85 22.82 -8.42
CA ILE A 137 16.59 23.50 -8.74
C ILE A 137 16.12 24.36 -7.56
N THR A 138 15.16 25.25 -7.79
CA THR A 138 14.69 26.13 -6.71
C THR A 138 13.88 25.35 -5.68
N PRO A 139 13.88 25.72 -4.38
CA PRO A 139 13.08 25.03 -3.37
C PRO A 139 11.58 24.96 -3.69
N TYR A 140 11.03 25.97 -4.37
CA TYR A 140 9.64 25.95 -4.83
C TYR A 140 9.41 24.89 -5.91
N ASP A 141 10.36 24.72 -6.84
CA ASP A 141 10.31 23.66 -7.83
C ASP A 141 10.45 22.27 -7.19
N VAL A 142 11.30 22.13 -6.16
CA VAL A 142 11.43 20.90 -5.36
C VAL A 142 10.09 20.50 -4.74
N VAL A 143 9.40 21.45 -4.09
CA VAL A 143 8.08 21.18 -3.49
C VAL A 143 7.05 20.83 -4.56
N PHE A 144 7.03 21.57 -5.67
CA PHE A 144 6.11 21.31 -6.77
C PHE A 144 6.30 19.89 -7.35
N ILE A 145 7.55 19.48 -7.59
CA ILE A 145 7.83 18.17 -8.19
C ILE A 145 7.58 17.03 -7.20
N LEU A 146 7.92 17.20 -5.92
CA LEU A 146 7.60 16.22 -4.89
C LEU A 146 6.10 16.00 -4.77
N ASN A 147 5.30 17.07 -4.69
CA ASN A 147 3.84 16.95 -4.62
C ASN A 147 3.27 16.25 -5.87
N ARG A 148 3.80 16.56 -7.06
CA ARG A 148 3.40 15.90 -8.31
C ARG A 148 3.76 14.41 -8.31
N TYR A 149 4.96 14.07 -7.84
CA TYR A 149 5.44 12.69 -7.70
C TYR A 149 4.57 11.93 -6.70
N PHE A 150 4.43 12.43 -5.47
CA PHE A 150 3.63 11.78 -4.43
C PHE A 150 2.19 11.60 -4.87
N SER A 151 1.55 12.60 -5.49
CA SER A 151 0.18 12.47 -5.98
C SER A 151 -0.02 11.30 -6.96
N ARG A 152 0.97 11.00 -7.80
CA ARG A 152 0.92 9.88 -8.76
C ARG A 152 1.17 8.55 -8.07
N MET A 153 2.20 8.48 -7.21
CA MET A 153 2.55 7.25 -6.49
C MET A 153 1.48 6.83 -5.48
N VAL A 154 0.90 7.79 -4.75
CA VAL A 154 -0.21 7.55 -3.81
C VAL A 154 -1.40 6.96 -4.54
N SER A 155 -1.77 7.51 -5.70
CA SER A 155 -2.88 6.99 -6.50
C SER A 155 -2.66 5.53 -6.93
N ILE A 156 -1.42 5.12 -7.19
CA ILE A 156 -1.08 3.73 -7.54
C ILE A 156 -1.22 2.85 -6.30
N VAL A 157 -0.59 3.23 -5.19
CA VAL A 157 -0.65 2.49 -3.92
C VAL A 157 -2.11 2.25 -3.50
N GLU A 158 -2.93 3.30 -3.52
CA GLU A 158 -4.35 3.22 -3.15
C GLU A 158 -5.16 2.34 -4.11
N SER A 159 -4.83 2.34 -5.42
CA SER A 159 -5.51 1.47 -6.39
C SER A 159 -5.26 -0.02 -6.17
N TYR A 160 -4.16 -0.37 -5.48
CA TYR A 160 -3.82 -1.73 -5.06
C TYR A 160 -4.25 -2.02 -3.60
N GLY A 161 -5.11 -1.19 -3.00
CA GLY A 161 -5.60 -1.35 -1.63
C GLY A 161 -4.56 -1.04 -0.55
N GLY A 162 -3.43 -0.43 -0.93
CA GLY A 162 -2.44 0.05 0.01
C GLY A 162 -2.85 1.38 0.64
N ARG A 163 -2.34 1.65 1.84
CA ARG A 163 -2.51 2.92 2.54
C ARG A 163 -1.17 3.56 2.81
N ILE A 164 -1.04 4.84 2.48
CA ILE A 164 0.14 5.62 2.86
C ILE A 164 0.14 5.85 4.36
N ASP A 165 1.20 5.41 5.03
CA ASP A 165 1.42 5.62 6.45
C ASP A 165 2.08 6.98 6.70
N ASN A 166 3.21 7.25 6.04
CA ASN A 166 3.97 8.49 6.17
C ASN A 166 4.85 8.79 4.96
N TYR A 167 5.20 10.07 4.81
CA TYR A 167 6.28 10.55 3.95
C TYR A 167 7.55 10.72 4.79
N ILE A 168 8.68 10.22 4.29
CA ILE A 168 9.97 10.26 4.99
C ILE A 168 10.98 10.93 4.07
N GLY A 169 11.08 12.26 4.17
CA GLY A 169 11.87 13.05 3.22
C GLY A 169 11.26 12.98 1.82
N ASP A 170 12.02 12.47 0.86
CA ASP A 170 11.62 12.17 -0.52
C ASP A 170 11.05 10.75 -0.71
N GLY A 171 11.10 9.93 0.32
CA GLY A 171 10.52 8.59 0.34
C GLY A 171 9.10 8.53 0.91
N MET A 172 8.49 7.35 0.82
CA MET A 172 7.20 7.04 1.42
C MET A 172 7.15 5.63 2.00
N LEU A 173 6.31 5.47 3.02
CA LEU A 173 5.94 4.20 3.63
C LEU A 173 4.46 3.91 3.32
N ALA A 174 4.21 2.73 2.76
CA ALA A 174 2.88 2.22 2.49
C ALA A 174 2.65 0.86 3.16
N LEU A 175 1.42 0.63 3.61
CA LEU A 175 0.99 -0.58 4.30
C LEU A 175 -0.17 -1.22 3.52
N PHE A 176 -0.08 -2.53 3.28
CA PHE A 176 -1.09 -3.32 2.58
C PHE A 176 -1.59 -4.43 3.51
N GLY A 177 -2.90 -4.72 3.50
CA GLY A 177 -3.50 -5.69 4.43
C GLY A 177 -3.86 -5.11 5.81
N LEU A 178 -4.08 -3.80 5.90
CA LEU A 178 -4.67 -3.19 7.11
C LEU A 178 -6.14 -3.58 7.29
N GLU A 179 -6.84 -3.83 6.18
CA GLU A 179 -8.20 -4.38 6.11
C GLU A 179 -8.15 -5.79 5.49
N ASP A 180 -9.31 -6.42 5.27
CA ASP A 180 -9.40 -7.75 4.68
C ASP A 180 -9.05 -7.70 3.19
N GLN A 181 -7.75 -7.80 2.88
CA GLN A 181 -7.19 -7.83 1.53
C GLN A 181 -6.70 -9.26 1.20
N PRO A 182 -7.10 -9.86 0.05
CA PRO A 182 -6.81 -11.26 -0.26
C PRO A 182 -5.31 -11.62 -0.33
N ASP A 183 -4.50 -10.78 -0.96
CA ASP A 183 -3.05 -10.99 -1.06
C ASP A 183 -2.28 -9.65 -0.94
N PRO A 184 -1.99 -9.21 0.30
CA PRO A 184 -1.29 -7.95 0.55
C PRO A 184 0.11 -7.90 -0.06
N ALA A 185 0.82 -9.04 -0.07
CA ALA A 185 2.18 -9.14 -0.58
C ALA A 185 2.21 -8.93 -2.09
N LEU A 186 1.30 -9.60 -2.81
CA LEU A 186 1.19 -9.48 -4.25
C LEU A 186 0.74 -8.07 -4.67
N SER A 187 -0.23 -7.50 -3.97
CA SER A 187 -0.66 -6.12 -4.23
C SER A 187 0.46 -5.10 -4.01
N ALA A 188 1.29 -5.26 -2.98
CA ALA A 188 2.45 -4.40 -2.77
C ALA A 188 3.47 -4.52 -3.93
N VAL A 189 3.73 -5.72 -4.42
CA VAL A 189 4.66 -5.95 -5.54
C VAL A 189 4.12 -5.35 -6.84
N LYS A 190 2.84 -5.56 -7.16
CA LYS A 190 2.19 -4.92 -8.31
C LYS A 190 2.25 -3.40 -8.23
N SER A 191 1.94 -2.85 -7.06
CA SER A 191 2.06 -1.41 -6.81
C SER A 191 3.48 -0.92 -7.08
N ALA A 192 4.51 -1.64 -6.62
CA ALA A 192 5.90 -1.23 -6.84
C ALA A 192 6.31 -1.25 -8.32
N LEU A 193 5.85 -2.24 -9.09
CA LEU A 193 6.10 -2.30 -10.54
C LEU A 193 5.40 -1.15 -11.28
N ASP A 194 4.15 -0.83 -10.92
CA ASP A 194 3.44 0.30 -11.51
C ASP A 194 4.01 1.66 -11.09
N MET A 195 4.51 1.80 -9.86
CA MET A 195 5.28 2.98 -9.45
C MET A 195 6.54 3.16 -10.30
N CYS A 196 7.21 2.06 -10.66
CA CYS A 196 8.36 2.06 -11.56
C CYS A 196 7.97 2.51 -12.99
N ASN A 197 6.85 2.02 -13.51
CA ASN A 197 6.32 2.45 -14.80
C ASN A 197 5.94 3.93 -14.81
N GLU A 198 5.28 4.39 -13.75
CA GLU A 198 4.83 5.78 -13.63
C GLU A 198 6.01 6.77 -13.54
N ILE A 199 7.09 6.43 -12.82
CA ILE A 199 8.29 7.29 -12.84
C ILE A 199 8.95 7.30 -14.22
N ASP A 200 8.92 6.19 -14.96
CA ASP A 200 9.42 6.15 -16.33
C ASP A 200 8.63 7.09 -17.26
N ASP A 201 7.31 7.13 -17.10
CA ASP A 201 6.44 8.07 -17.81
C ASP A 201 6.67 9.53 -17.41
N MET A 202 7.13 9.79 -16.18
CA MET A 202 7.50 11.12 -15.71
C MET A 202 8.87 11.58 -16.21
N LYS A 203 9.81 10.67 -16.50
CA LYS A 203 11.20 10.99 -16.88
C LYS A 203 11.30 11.99 -18.07
N PRO A 204 10.52 11.88 -19.17
CA PRO A 204 10.58 12.86 -20.26
C PRO A 204 10.23 14.27 -19.81
N TYR A 205 9.15 14.43 -19.04
CA TYR A 205 8.74 15.73 -18.49
C TYR A 205 9.83 16.31 -17.58
N LEU A 206 10.39 15.48 -16.68
CA LEU A 206 11.47 15.88 -15.77
C LEU A 206 12.69 16.40 -16.54
N LYS A 207 13.13 15.65 -17.56
CA LYS A 207 14.26 16.05 -18.41
C LYS A 207 13.99 17.35 -19.17
N THR A 208 12.79 17.52 -19.71
CA THR A 208 12.43 18.74 -20.46
C THR A 208 12.38 19.97 -19.57
N MET A 209 11.81 19.85 -18.37
CA MET A 209 11.60 21.00 -17.47
C MET A 209 12.82 21.33 -16.61
N TYR A 210 13.59 20.33 -16.21
CA TYR A 210 14.63 20.46 -15.18
C TYR A 210 16.02 19.98 -15.65
N GLY A 211 16.15 19.52 -16.90
CA GLY A 211 17.42 19.05 -17.49
C GLY A 211 17.88 17.67 -17.02
N GLU A 212 17.31 17.15 -15.94
CA GLU A 212 17.62 15.83 -15.37
C GLU A 212 16.32 15.12 -14.95
N SER A 213 16.42 13.80 -14.77
CA SER A 213 15.35 12.98 -14.20
C SER A 213 15.91 12.11 -13.09
N PHE A 214 15.05 11.69 -12.18
CA PHE A 214 15.38 10.73 -11.13
C PHE A 214 14.67 9.40 -11.36
N ASP A 215 15.03 8.40 -10.57
CA ASP A 215 14.43 7.07 -10.54
C ASP A 215 14.15 6.70 -9.07
N ILE A 216 13.51 5.57 -8.81
CA ILE A 216 13.13 5.15 -7.46
C ILE A 216 13.76 3.80 -7.10
N GLY A 217 13.95 3.57 -5.80
CA GLY A 217 14.14 2.24 -5.22
C GLY A 217 12.91 1.89 -4.39
N VAL A 218 12.45 0.64 -4.48
CA VAL A 218 11.31 0.13 -3.71
C VAL A 218 11.72 -1.15 -3.00
N GLY A 219 11.48 -1.21 -1.68
CA GLY A 219 11.71 -2.39 -0.86
C GLY A 219 10.41 -2.88 -0.23
N ILE A 220 10.16 -4.18 -0.31
CA ILE A 220 8.96 -4.80 0.25
C ILE A 220 9.33 -5.93 1.19
N HIS A 221 8.63 -5.99 2.32
CA HIS A 221 8.69 -7.10 3.24
C HIS A 221 7.27 -7.48 3.72
N PHE A 222 7.01 -8.78 3.87
CA PHE A 222 5.76 -9.32 4.37
C PHE A 222 5.99 -9.95 5.74
N GLY A 223 5.50 -9.33 6.81
CA GLY A 223 5.87 -9.69 8.17
C GLY A 223 4.88 -9.24 9.23
N ASP A 224 5.08 -9.76 10.45
CA ASP A 224 4.25 -9.44 11.60
C ASP A 224 4.58 -8.05 12.17
N VAL A 225 3.54 -7.25 12.36
CA VAL A 225 3.60 -5.93 12.98
C VAL A 225 2.48 -5.76 13.99
N VAL A 226 2.61 -4.75 14.84
CA VAL A 226 1.51 -4.25 15.65
C VAL A 226 0.92 -3.02 14.97
N VAL A 227 -0.34 -3.10 14.54
CA VAL A 227 -1.09 -2.00 13.93
C VAL A 227 -1.95 -1.31 14.98
N GLY A 228 -1.69 -0.04 15.27
CA GLY A 228 -2.41 0.69 16.30
C GLY A 228 -2.36 2.20 16.11
N ASP A 229 -3.18 2.92 16.86
CA ASP A 229 -3.15 4.38 16.84
C ASP A 229 -2.01 4.90 17.71
N VAL A 230 -1.03 5.56 17.10
CA VAL A 230 0.17 6.08 17.76
C VAL A 230 0.22 7.60 17.62
N GLY A 231 0.62 8.28 18.69
CA GLY A 231 0.70 9.74 18.77
C GLY A 231 -0.27 10.33 19.79
N ALA A 232 -0.27 11.66 19.90
CA ALA A 232 -1.09 12.41 20.85
C ALA A 232 -1.88 13.51 20.14
N GLY A 233 -3.08 13.82 20.66
CA GLY A 233 -3.96 14.86 20.11
C GLY A 233 -4.32 14.64 18.64
N ILE A 234 -4.25 15.70 17.85
CA ILE A 234 -4.55 15.69 16.40
C ILE A 234 -3.55 14.89 15.55
N SER A 235 -2.39 14.58 16.11
CA SER A 235 -1.32 13.84 15.42
C SER A 235 -1.40 12.33 15.65
N LYS A 236 -2.44 11.86 16.35
CA LYS A 236 -2.70 10.43 16.54
C LYS A 236 -3.11 9.82 15.20
N ARG A 237 -2.40 8.79 14.74
CA ARG A 237 -2.64 8.11 13.46
C ARG A 237 -2.49 6.61 13.61
N LEU A 238 -3.28 5.86 12.84
CA LEU A 238 -3.08 4.42 12.68
C LEU A 238 -1.75 4.19 11.95
N THR A 239 -0.87 3.39 12.54
CA THR A 239 0.44 3.06 11.97
C THR A 239 0.87 1.64 12.37
N ALA A 240 1.90 1.13 11.72
CA ALA A 240 2.50 -0.17 12.03
C ALA A 240 3.83 -0.01 12.78
N ILE A 241 4.02 -0.79 13.84
CA ILE A 241 5.26 -0.86 14.60
C ILE A 241 5.76 -2.30 14.64
N GLY A 242 7.04 -2.51 14.40
CA GLY A 242 7.67 -3.82 14.56
C GLY A 242 9.02 -3.92 13.88
N GLU A 243 9.74 -5.00 14.16
CA GLU A 243 11.00 -5.34 13.50
C GLU A 243 10.81 -5.46 11.97
N ALA A 244 9.67 -5.97 11.51
CA ALA A 244 9.29 -6.06 10.09
C ALA A 244 9.28 -4.71 9.37
N VAL A 245 8.85 -3.62 10.03
CA VAL A 245 8.86 -2.26 9.43
C VAL A 245 10.29 -1.79 9.19
N ASN A 246 11.15 -1.98 10.19
CA ASN A 246 12.56 -1.63 10.07
C ASN A 246 13.28 -2.50 9.04
N PHE A 247 12.91 -3.78 8.95
CA PHE A 247 13.44 -4.70 7.95
C PHE A 247 13.08 -4.25 6.53
N ALA A 248 11.81 -3.90 6.28
CA ALA A 248 11.35 -3.38 4.98
C ALA A 248 12.15 -2.15 4.52
N SER A 249 12.43 -1.20 5.43
CA SER A 249 13.26 -0.03 5.14
C SER A 249 14.69 -0.44 4.74
N ARG A 250 15.27 -1.46 5.38
CA ARG A 250 16.61 -1.97 5.01
C ARG A 250 16.60 -2.68 3.66
N VAL A 251 15.51 -3.38 3.31
CA VAL A 251 15.31 -3.97 1.97
C VAL A 251 15.27 -2.88 0.91
N GLU A 252 14.56 -1.78 1.16
CA GLU A 252 14.54 -0.62 0.26
C GLU A 252 15.96 -0.08 0.05
N SER A 253 16.67 0.21 1.14
CA SER A 253 18.00 0.84 1.06
C SER A 253 19.04 -0.03 0.35
N ALA A 254 18.84 -1.35 0.35
CA ALA A 254 19.67 -2.30 -0.39
C ALA A 254 19.60 -2.09 -1.91
N ASN A 255 18.52 -1.51 -2.45
CA ASN A 255 18.38 -1.24 -3.88
C ASN A 255 19.55 -0.40 -4.42
N LYS A 256 20.09 0.54 -3.62
CA LYS A 256 21.22 1.38 -4.03
C LYS A 256 22.49 0.55 -4.25
N GLN A 257 22.74 -0.43 -3.40
CA GLN A 257 23.89 -1.32 -3.51
C GLN A 257 23.78 -2.24 -4.73
N PHE A 258 22.58 -2.78 -4.97
CA PHE A 258 22.34 -3.77 -6.03
C PHE A 258 21.93 -3.16 -7.37
N LYS A 259 21.69 -1.84 -7.41
CA LYS A 259 21.22 -1.11 -8.60
C LYS A 259 19.90 -1.63 -9.17
N SER A 260 19.14 -2.39 -8.39
CA SER A 260 17.79 -2.91 -8.67
C SER A 260 16.72 -1.82 -8.52
N ARG A 261 15.49 -1.98 -9.01
CA ARG A 261 14.40 -1.03 -8.72
C ARG A 261 13.45 -1.52 -7.65
N VAL A 262 13.15 -2.81 -7.65
CA VAL A 262 12.23 -3.45 -6.70
C VAL A 262 12.96 -4.63 -6.07
N LEU A 263 13.17 -4.57 -4.75
CA LEU A 263 13.65 -5.71 -3.97
C LEU A 263 12.57 -6.17 -3.00
N ILE A 264 12.45 -7.48 -2.88
CA ILE A 264 11.57 -8.10 -1.87
C ILE A 264 12.37 -9.02 -0.96
N SER A 265 11.90 -9.20 0.27
CA SER A 265 12.47 -10.18 1.19
C SER A 265 12.14 -11.62 0.78
N GLU A 266 12.84 -12.58 1.36
CA GLU A 266 12.55 -14.00 1.20
C GLU A 266 11.13 -14.37 1.66
N GLU A 267 10.64 -13.79 2.75
CA GLU A 267 9.26 -14.00 3.23
C GLU A 267 8.21 -13.45 2.26
N THR A 268 8.47 -12.33 1.61
CA THR A 268 7.60 -11.82 0.54
C THR A 268 7.65 -12.74 -0.67
N HIS A 269 8.85 -13.16 -1.09
CA HIS A 269 9.03 -14.10 -2.19
C HIS A 269 8.26 -15.40 -1.94
N ASP A 270 8.44 -16.02 -0.78
CA ASP A 270 7.81 -17.30 -0.46
C ASP A 270 6.28 -17.23 -0.46
N GLN A 271 5.72 -16.06 -0.12
CA GLN A 271 4.29 -15.80 -0.15
C GLN A 271 3.72 -15.76 -1.59
N ILE A 272 4.49 -15.32 -2.58
CA ILE A 272 3.99 -15.01 -3.94
C ILE A 272 4.80 -15.66 -5.07
N LYS A 273 5.75 -16.55 -4.77
CA LYS A 273 6.72 -17.13 -5.73
C LYS A 273 6.09 -17.75 -6.97
N ASP A 274 4.86 -18.24 -6.87
CA ASP A 274 4.16 -18.90 -7.97
C ASP A 274 3.60 -17.90 -9.01
N VAL A 275 3.55 -16.61 -8.68
CA VAL A 275 2.96 -15.54 -9.50
C VAL A 275 3.98 -14.45 -9.89
N ILE A 276 5.27 -14.57 -9.55
CA ILE A 276 6.29 -13.55 -9.85
C ILE A 276 7.41 -14.07 -10.75
N SER A 277 7.96 -13.19 -11.59
CA SER A 277 9.24 -13.38 -12.27
C SER A 277 10.35 -12.67 -11.51
N ILE A 278 11.44 -13.40 -11.28
CA ILE A 278 12.62 -12.91 -10.56
C ILE A 278 13.71 -12.62 -11.58
N LYS A 279 14.20 -11.38 -11.57
CA LYS A 279 15.30 -10.96 -12.43
C LYS A 279 16.65 -11.46 -11.92
N ASP A 280 16.86 -11.31 -10.62
CA ASP A 280 18.08 -11.72 -9.91
C ASP A 280 17.79 -11.93 -8.43
N PHE A 281 18.71 -12.54 -7.70
CA PHE A 281 18.65 -12.65 -6.24
C PHE A 281 20.02 -12.40 -5.63
N VAL A 282 20.03 -11.89 -4.40
CA VAL A 282 21.26 -11.60 -3.69
C VAL A 282 21.21 -12.02 -2.24
N ARG A 283 22.30 -12.62 -1.78
CA ARG A 283 22.51 -12.94 -0.38
C ARG A 283 23.47 -11.92 0.25
N THR A 284 22.97 -11.11 1.18
CA THR A 284 23.70 -9.97 1.72
C THR A 284 23.52 -9.84 3.24
N ASN A 285 24.39 -9.06 3.87
CA ASN A 285 24.19 -8.60 5.24
C ASN A 285 23.51 -7.22 5.19
N LEU A 286 22.36 -7.09 5.84
CA LEU A 286 21.72 -5.79 6.03
C LEU A 286 22.25 -5.12 7.30
N PRO A 287 22.34 -3.78 7.34
CA PRO A 287 22.78 -3.07 8.54
C PRO A 287 21.97 -3.47 9.77
N GLY A 288 22.65 -3.87 10.85
CA GLY A 288 22.00 -4.29 12.10
C GLY A 288 21.27 -5.63 12.03
N ILE A 289 21.62 -6.50 11.07
CA ILE A 289 21.20 -7.90 11.03
C ILE A 289 22.47 -8.76 11.02
N GLU A 290 22.62 -9.65 12.00
CA GLU A 290 23.80 -10.51 12.12
C GLU A 290 23.84 -11.56 11.01
N GLU A 291 22.69 -12.14 10.68
CA GLU A 291 22.57 -13.17 9.67
C GLU A 291 22.50 -12.60 8.24
N ARG A 292 22.93 -13.43 7.28
CA ARG A 292 22.78 -13.11 5.86
C ARG A 292 21.35 -13.39 5.41
N VAL A 293 20.75 -12.40 4.78
CA VAL A 293 19.40 -12.48 4.22
C VAL A 293 19.46 -12.64 2.70
N THR A 294 18.41 -13.25 2.14
CA THR A 294 18.21 -13.33 0.68
C THR A 294 17.19 -12.28 0.26
N LEU A 295 17.53 -11.49 -0.75
CA LEU A 295 16.64 -10.52 -1.38
C LEU A 295 16.47 -10.87 -2.86
N TYR A 296 15.28 -10.63 -3.40
CA TYR A 296 14.93 -10.95 -4.78
C TYR A 296 14.60 -9.67 -5.54
N GLU A 297 15.23 -9.46 -6.69
CA GLU A 297 14.87 -8.40 -7.63
C GLU A 297 13.72 -8.88 -8.51
N ILE A 298 12.61 -8.14 -8.48
CA ILE A 298 11.40 -8.50 -9.23
C ILE A 298 11.47 -7.92 -10.64
N GLU A 299 11.24 -8.78 -11.63
CA GLU A 299 11.11 -8.38 -13.03
C GLU A 299 9.67 -8.03 -13.37
N ASP A 300 8.74 -8.94 -13.06
CA ASP A 300 7.33 -8.82 -13.41
C ASP A 300 6.46 -9.75 -12.53
N VAL A 301 5.14 -9.65 -12.66
CA VAL A 301 4.16 -10.60 -12.12
C VAL A 301 3.67 -11.49 -13.26
N ASN A 302 3.90 -12.81 -13.14
CA ASN A 302 3.50 -13.80 -14.12
C ASN A 302 1.97 -13.90 -14.17
N ALA A 303 1.40 -13.29 -15.21
CA ALA A 303 -0.04 -13.16 -15.44
C ALA A 303 -0.80 -14.50 -15.55
N GLU A 304 -0.12 -15.64 -15.71
CA GLU A 304 -0.76 -16.95 -15.92
C GLU A 304 -1.43 -17.53 -14.66
N VAL A 305 -1.00 -17.15 -13.45
CA VAL A 305 -1.50 -17.76 -12.19
C VAL A 305 -2.57 -16.91 -11.49
N GLU A 306 -2.72 -15.62 -11.81
CA GLU A 306 -3.79 -14.76 -11.26
C GLU A 306 -5.06 -14.65 -12.12
N LYS A 307 -4.98 -14.87 -13.44
CA LYS A 307 -6.05 -14.45 -14.35
C LYS A 307 -7.28 -15.35 -14.44
N VAL A 308 -7.27 -16.56 -13.87
CA VAL A 308 -8.30 -17.58 -14.19
C VAL A 308 -9.46 -17.66 -13.20
N ARG A 309 -9.63 -16.75 -12.22
CA ARG A 309 -10.75 -16.91 -11.27
C ARG A 309 -11.94 -15.94 -11.34
N GLN A 310 -11.84 -14.64 -11.61
CA GLN A 310 -13.08 -13.81 -11.71
C GLN A 310 -13.09 -12.57 -12.64
N ASP A 311 -11.96 -12.04 -13.13
CA ASP A 311 -11.92 -10.70 -13.78
C ASP A 311 -11.32 -10.64 -15.20
N GLU A 312 -10.88 -11.79 -15.75
CA GLU A 312 -10.44 -11.90 -17.15
C GLU A 312 -10.83 -13.26 -17.74
N PHE A 313 -11.24 -13.31 -19.01
CA PHE A 313 -11.44 -14.57 -19.73
C PHE A 313 -11.29 -14.41 -21.24
N ILE A 314 -11.05 -15.53 -21.93
CA ILE A 314 -10.90 -15.56 -23.39
C ILE A 314 -12.18 -16.11 -24.02
N GLU A 315 -12.73 -15.38 -24.98
CA GLU A 315 -13.89 -15.81 -25.74
C GLU A 315 -13.92 -15.15 -27.12
N ASN A 316 -14.17 -15.94 -28.17
CA ASN A 316 -14.21 -15.49 -29.56
C ASN A 316 -12.94 -14.72 -29.99
N ASP A 317 -11.77 -15.24 -29.63
CA ASP A 317 -10.46 -14.64 -29.92
C ASP A 317 -10.22 -13.25 -29.29
N TYR A 318 -11.00 -12.88 -28.26
CA TYR A 318 -10.77 -11.66 -27.47
C TYR A 318 -10.37 -12.01 -26.03
N ILE A 319 -9.46 -11.21 -25.48
CA ILE A 319 -9.22 -11.14 -24.04
C ILE A 319 -10.23 -10.15 -23.44
N TRP A 320 -11.12 -10.64 -22.60
CA TRP A 320 -12.13 -9.84 -21.92
C TRP A 320 -11.68 -9.49 -20.52
N ARG A 321 -11.60 -8.21 -20.21
CA ARG A 321 -11.22 -7.72 -18.87
C ARG A 321 -12.39 -6.99 -18.22
N LYS A 322 -12.65 -7.31 -16.96
CA LYS A 322 -13.64 -6.61 -16.15
C LYS A 322 -13.15 -5.19 -15.85
N PHE A 323 -14.05 -4.22 -15.91
CA PHE A 323 -13.72 -2.81 -15.66
C PHE A 323 -14.37 -2.28 -14.38
N THR A 324 -15.65 -1.95 -14.41
CA THR A 324 -16.34 -1.26 -13.31
C THR A 324 -17.83 -1.63 -13.29
N PRO A 325 -18.55 -1.54 -12.16
CA PRO A 325 -19.99 -1.71 -12.13
C PRO A 325 -20.70 -0.74 -13.09
N VAL A 326 -21.81 -1.18 -13.68
CA VAL A 326 -22.66 -0.35 -14.55
C VAL A 326 -23.09 0.95 -13.86
N SER A 327 -23.33 0.89 -12.55
CA SER A 327 -23.75 2.04 -11.74
C SER A 327 -22.69 3.13 -11.59
N SER A 328 -21.40 2.86 -11.83
CA SER A 328 -20.39 3.93 -11.75
C SER A 328 -20.59 5.00 -12.83
N PHE A 329 -21.29 4.67 -13.92
CA PHE A 329 -21.56 5.59 -15.03
C PHE A 329 -22.77 6.51 -14.82
N ASP A 330 -23.46 6.39 -13.68
CA ASP A 330 -24.63 7.22 -13.38
C ASP A 330 -24.21 8.68 -13.10
N ASP A 331 -23.05 8.88 -12.45
CA ASP A 331 -22.49 10.21 -12.15
C ASP A 331 -21.47 10.68 -13.19
N GLU A 332 -20.66 9.77 -13.76
CA GLU A 332 -19.64 10.09 -14.76
C GLU A 332 -19.76 9.18 -15.99
N GLN A 333 -20.34 9.72 -17.07
CA GLN A 333 -20.62 8.97 -18.31
C GLN A 333 -19.36 8.55 -19.10
N GLN A 334 -18.18 9.08 -18.78
CA GLN A 334 -16.91 8.79 -19.46
C GLN A 334 -15.83 8.45 -18.43
N GLN A 335 -15.28 7.24 -18.50
CA GLN A 335 -14.30 6.73 -17.55
C GLN A 335 -13.09 6.14 -18.29
N ILE A 336 -11.95 6.08 -17.61
CA ILE A 336 -10.71 5.56 -18.20
C ILE A 336 -10.42 4.20 -17.59
N MET A 337 -10.33 3.18 -18.45
CA MET A 337 -9.78 1.88 -18.12
C MET A 337 -8.30 1.87 -18.48
N LYS A 338 -7.44 1.60 -17.50
CA LYS A 338 -6.00 1.42 -17.73
C LYS A 338 -5.71 -0.04 -18.11
N VAL A 339 -4.99 -0.25 -19.20
CA VAL A 339 -4.61 -1.57 -19.69
C VAL A 339 -3.13 -1.52 -20.06
N LYS A 340 -2.27 -2.16 -19.25
CA LYS A 340 -0.80 -2.07 -19.39
C LYS A 340 -0.38 -0.58 -19.43
N ARG A 341 0.16 -0.12 -20.55
CA ARG A 341 0.63 1.27 -20.79
C ARG A 341 -0.40 2.17 -21.51
N ASP A 342 -1.57 1.63 -21.84
CA ASP A 342 -2.57 2.29 -22.67
C ASP A 342 -3.83 2.63 -21.88
N ASN A 343 -4.48 3.72 -22.27
CA ASN A 343 -5.72 4.19 -21.68
C ASN A 343 -6.86 3.95 -22.66
N ILE A 344 -7.89 3.23 -22.22
CA ILE A 344 -9.12 3.01 -22.97
C ILE A 344 -10.20 3.92 -22.39
N LEU A 345 -10.76 4.80 -23.23
CA LEU A 345 -11.91 5.62 -22.88
C LEU A 345 -13.18 4.79 -23.05
N VAL A 346 -13.83 4.49 -21.92
CA VAL A 346 -15.12 3.79 -21.87
C VAL A 346 -16.21 4.80 -21.58
N PHE A 347 -17.31 4.76 -22.32
CA PHE A 347 -18.42 5.68 -22.12
C PHE A 347 -19.79 5.03 -22.34
N LYS A 348 -20.81 5.58 -21.65
CA LYS A 348 -22.20 5.10 -21.70
C LYS A 348 -23.04 6.01 -22.61
N LEU A 349 -23.78 5.41 -23.55
CA LEU A 349 -24.79 6.05 -24.39
C LEU A 349 -26.05 5.18 -24.41
N ASN A 350 -27.21 5.73 -24.03
CA ASN A 350 -28.53 5.04 -24.09
C ASN A 350 -28.49 3.58 -23.60
N ASP A 351 -27.91 3.39 -22.41
CA ASP A 351 -27.71 2.09 -21.75
C ASP A 351 -26.80 1.07 -22.47
N THR A 352 -26.06 1.53 -23.49
CA THR A 352 -24.98 0.79 -24.13
C THR A 352 -23.62 1.39 -23.80
N PHE A 353 -22.58 0.55 -23.83
CA PHE A 353 -21.21 0.94 -23.53
C PHE A 353 -20.37 0.92 -24.78
N HIS A 354 -19.48 1.88 -24.93
CA HIS A 354 -18.51 1.95 -26.02
C HIS A 354 -17.12 2.17 -25.44
N ALA A 355 -16.11 1.62 -26.08
CA ALA A 355 -14.73 1.71 -25.64
C ALA A 355 -13.83 2.04 -26.83
N VAL A 356 -13.00 3.06 -26.69
CA VAL A 356 -12.08 3.55 -27.72
C VAL A 356 -10.73 3.88 -27.11
N ASN A 357 -9.68 4.00 -27.91
CA ASN A 357 -8.39 4.49 -27.41
C ASN A 357 -8.58 5.92 -26.88
N ASP A 358 -8.14 6.21 -25.66
CA ASP A 358 -8.23 7.57 -25.10
C ASP A 358 -7.32 8.53 -25.88
N ARG A 359 -6.27 8.05 -26.55
CA ARG A 359 -5.35 8.90 -27.30
C ARG A 359 -5.86 9.11 -28.72
N CYS A 360 -6.03 10.38 -29.11
CA CYS A 360 -6.40 10.70 -30.49
C CYS A 360 -5.30 10.25 -31.48
N PRO A 361 -5.65 9.61 -32.62
CA PRO A 361 -4.67 9.03 -33.55
C PRO A 361 -3.64 10.03 -34.12
N HIS A 362 -4.01 11.31 -34.23
CA HIS A 362 -3.16 12.33 -34.85
C HIS A 362 -2.18 13.04 -33.90
N ALA A 363 -2.41 13.00 -32.58
CA ALA A 363 -1.59 13.80 -31.64
C ALA A 363 -1.42 13.15 -30.25
N LEU A 364 -1.96 11.95 -30.04
CA LEU A 364 -1.86 11.18 -28.80
C LEU A 364 -2.36 11.91 -27.54
N LEU A 365 -3.28 12.87 -27.72
CA LEU A 365 -3.91 13.62 -26.64
C LEU A 365 -5.19 12.92 -26.17
N SER A 366 -5.44 12.96 -24.87
CA SER A 366 -6.61 12.36 -24.23
C SER A 366 -7.93 12.88 -24.82
N LEU A 367 -8.84 11.95 -25.10
CA LEU A 367 -10.18 12.17 -25.61
C LEU A 367 -11.21 12.24 -24.48
N LYS A 368 -10.84 11.94 -23.23
CA LYS A 368 -11.74 12.15 -22.08
C LYS A 368 -12.31 13.58 -22.06
N GLY A 369 -13.63 13.66 -21.92
CA GLY A 369 -14.41 14.90 -21.97
C GLY A 369 -14.68 15.41 -23.39
N SER A 370 -14.39 14.62 -24.42
CA SER A 370 -14.79 14.91 -25.80
C SER A 370 -16.31 14.78 -25.96
N LYS A 371 -16.86 15.57 -26.88
CA LYS A 371 -18.29 15.48 -27.22
C LYS A 371 -18.54 14.23 -28.05
N ILE A 372 -19.65 13.55 -27.77
CA ILE A 372 -20.09 12.38 -28.51
C ILE A 372 -21.38 12.76 -29.25
N ASN A 373 -21.42 12.51 -30.55
CA ASN A 373 -22.58 12.73 -31.41
C ASN A 373 -23.23 11.38 -31.69
N GLU A 374 -24.43 11.19 -31.13
CA GLU A 374 -25.17 9.95 -31.27
C GLU A 374 -25.66 9.72 -32.72
N GLU A 375 -26.28 10.73 -33.34
CA GLU A 375 -26.84 10.63 -34.70
C GLU A 375 -25.80 10.29 -35.76
N LYS A 376 -24.57 10.79 -35.57
CA LYS A 376 -23.44 10.55 -36.48
C LYS A 376 -22.54 9.41 -36.05
N GLU A 377 -22.78 8.83 -34.88
CA GLU A 377 -21.95 7.80 -34.26
C GLU A 377 -20.48 8.21 -34.09
N THR A 378 -20.21 9.48 -33.77
CA THR A 378 -18.85 10.02 -33.68
C THR A 378 -18.45 10.51 -32.29
N ILE A 379 -17.16 10.39 -31.97
CA ILE A 379 -16.49 11.14 -30.91
C ILE A 379 -15.63 12.24 -31.54
N SER A 380 -15.81 13.48 -31.09
CA SER A 380 -15.12 14.65 -31.62
C SER A 380 -13.90 14.99 -30.78
N CYS A 381 -12.70 14.89 -31.34
CA CYS A 381 -11.48 15.33 -30.69
C CYS A 381 -11.57 16.81 -30.32
N ARG A 382 -11.69 17.10 -29.03
CA ARG A 382 -11.79 18.45 -28.45
C ARG A 382 -10.60 19.37 -28.72
N TRP A 383 -9.51 18.82 -29.25
CA TRP A 383 -8.26 19.55 -29.52
C TRP A 383 -8.16 20.01 -30.98
N HIS A 384 -8.65 19.19 -31.92
CA HIS A 384 -8.36 19.36 -33.36
C HIS A 384 -9.59 19.21 -34.27
N ASN A 385 -10.80 19.17 -33.70
CA ASN A 385 -12.07 19.06 -34.44
C ASN A 385 -12.10 17.90 -35.45
N SER A 386 -11.43 16.80 -35.12
CA SER A 386 -11.50 15.55 -35.89
C SER A 386 -12.59 14.66 -35.31
N ASP A 387 -13.33 14.00 -36.18
CA ASP A 387 -14.42 13.11 -35.80
C ASP A 387 -14.07 11.67 -36.15
N PHE A 388 -14.21 10.78 -35.18
CA PHE A 388 -13.96 9.35 -35.33
C PHE A 388 -15.23 8.57 -35.03
N CYS A 389 -15.57 7.58 -35.86
CA CYS A 389 -16.65 6.68 -35.54
C CYS A 389 -16.27 5.84 -34.31
N TYR A 390 -17.03 5.94 -33.22
CA TYR A 390 -16.70 5.18 -32.01
C TYR A 390 -17.07 3.69 -32.09
N LYS A 391 -17.74 3.25 -33.17
CA LYS A 391 -18.09 1.85 -33.42
C LYS A 391 -17.09 1.13 -34.31
N THR A 392 -16.54 1.83 -35.30
CA THR A 392 -15.65 1.24 -36.33
C THR A 392 -14.23 1.78 -36.28
N GLY A 393 -14.00 2.91 -35.62
CA GLY A 393 -12.71 3.61 -35.61
C GLY A 393 -12.47 4.49 -36.84
N GLU A 394 -13.34 4.43 -37.85
CA GLU A 394 -13.17 5.15 -39.10
C GLU A 394 -13.13 6.67 -38.90
N VAL A 395 -12.23 7.31 -39.63
CA VAL A 395 -12.12 8.77 -39.67
C VAL A 395 -13.29 9.34 -40.48
N GLN A 396 -14.17 10.09 -39.82
CA GLN A 396 -15.31 10.76 -40.45
C GLN A 396 -14.95 12.19 -40.87
N THR A 397 -14.22 12.89 -40.00
CA THR A 397 -13.66 14.22 -40.29
C THR A 397 -12.20 14.20 -39.86
N TRP A 398 -11.27 14.34 -40.80
CA TRP A 398 -9.86 14.56 -40.48
C TRP A 398 -9.57 16.04 -40.48
N ILE A 399 -8.90 16.52 -39.43
CA ILE A 399 -8.22 17.82 -39.30
C ILE A 399 -8.41 18.73 -40.52
N ASN A 400 -9.42 19.61 -40.48
CA ASN A 400 -9.59 20.62 -41.52
C ASN A 400 -10.17 21.91 -40.94
N ASP A 401 -9.45 22.47 -39.98
CA ASP A 401 -9.70 23.83 -39.52
C ASP A 401 -8.76 24.82 -40.23
N GLY A 402 -9.30 25.93 -40.72
CA GLY A 402 -8.51 27.00 -41.35
C GLY A 402 -7.46 27.58 -40.38
N VAL A 403 -7.71 27.45 -39.08
CA VAL A 403 -6.81 27.84 -37.99
C VAL A 403 -5.52 27.00 -37.99
N MET A 404 -5.59 25.69 -38.23
CA MET A 404 -4.40 24.83 -38.22
C MET A 404 -3.50 25.08 -39.44
N LYS A 405 -4.09 25.37 -40.61
CA LYS A 405 -3.37 25.84 -41.81
C LYS A 405 -2.67 27.19 -41.61
N PHE A 406 -3.18 28.04 -40.72
CA PHE A 406 -2.53 29.29 -40.34
C PHE A 406 -1.32 29.03 -39.43
N PHE A 407 -1.45 28.17 -38.41
CA PHE A 407 -0.34 27.78 -37.53
C PHE A 407 0.77 26.97 -38.24
N ALA A 408 0.42 26.11 -39.20
CA ALA A 408 1.39 25.38 -40.02
C ALA A 408 2.24 26.27 -40.95
N LYS A 409 1.90 27.56 -41.11
CA LYS A 409 2.81 28.53 -41.77
C LYS A 409 3.92 29.03 -40.85
N ILE A 410 3.78 28.86 -39.54
CA ILE A 410 4.62 29.48 -38.50
C ILE A 410 5.39 28.42 -37.67
N ASP A 411 4.88 27.19 -37.56
CA ASP A 411 5.47 26.09 -36.80
C ASP A 411 5.68 24.83 -37.67
N SER A 412 6.90 24.27 -37.65
CA SER A 412 7.27 23.07 -38.41
C SER A 412 6.58 21.80 -37.90
N LYS A 413 6.25 21.71 -36.60
CA LYS A 413 5.51 20.56 -36.04
C LYS A 413 4.04 20.54 -36.46
N ALA A 414 3.43 21.72 -36.61
CA ALA A 414 2.05 21.84 -37.11
C ALA A 414 1.91 21.41 -38.58
N LYS A 415 2.98 21.52 -39.39
CA LYS A 415 3.01 20.97 -40.76
C LYS A 415 2.98 19.44 -40.80
N GLU A 416 3.66 18.78 -39.86
CA GLU A 416 3.70 17.32 -39.80
C GLU A 416 2.33 16.73 -39.47
N ILE A 417 1.57 17.37 -38.57
CA ILE A 417 0.22 16.93 -38.19
C ILE A 417 -0.79 17.06 -39.34
N ILE A 418 -0.70 18.12 -40.16
CA ILE A 418 -1.59 18.31 -41.32
C ILE A 418 -1.32 17.31 -42.45
N ASN A 419 -0.07 16.87 -42.60
CA ASN A 419 0.33 15.90 -43.63
C ASN A 419 0.32 14.45 -43.11
N MET A 420 -0.18 14.23 -41.89
CA MET A 420 -0.25 12.91 -41.29
C MET A 420 -1.27 12.04 -42.03
N GLU A 421 -0.89 10.77 -42.24
CA GLU A 421 -1.79 9.78 -42.80
C GLU A 421 -3.00 9.61 -41.89
N GLN A 422 -4.19 9.44 -42.49
CA GLN A 422 -5.41 9.23 -41.74
C GLN A 422 -5.37 7.86 -41.08
N THR A 423 -5.14 7.84 -39.77
CA THR A 423 -5.14 6.62 -38.99
C THR A 423 -6.49 6.46 -38.29
N PRO A 424 -7.15 5.30 -38.42
CA PRO A 424 -8.36 5.00 -37.65
C PRO A 424 -8.05 4.96 -36.15
N MET A 425 -9.08 5.17 -35.34
CA MET A 425 -8.99 5.06 -33.89
C MET A 425 -9.25 3.61 -33.47
N ASP A 426 -8.46 3.09 -32.52
CA ASP A 426 -8.75 1.75 -31.99
C ASP A 426 -10.07 1.76 -31.24
N VAL A 427 -10.89 0.75 -31.53
CA VAL A 427 -12.18 0.51 -30.88
C VAL A 427 -12.18 -0.86 -30.23
N PHE A 428 -12.75 -0.95 -29.03
CA PHE A 428 -12.78 -2.17 -28.24
C PHE A 428 -14.20 -2.68 -28.11
N LYS A 429 -14.34 -3.99 -27.93
CA LYS A 429 -15.63 -4.61 -27.66
C LYS A 429 -16.04 -4.33 -26.22
N THR A 430 -17.34 -4.21 -25.99
CA THR A 430 -17.90 -4.00 -24.66
C THR A 430 -19.03 -4.99 -24.41
N ARG A 431 -19.23 -5.38 -23.15
CA ARG A 431 -20.41 -6.13 -22.71
C ARG A 431 -20.67 -5.92 -21.23
N VAL A 432 -21.87 -6.30 -20.79
CA VAL A 432 -22.22 -6.33 -19.37
C VAL A 432 -22.36 -7.78 -18.92
N ILE A 433 -21.64 -8.15 -17.85
CA ILE A 433 -21.75 -9.45 -17.19
C ILE A 433 -21.81 -9.20 -15.69
N ASP A 434 -22.79 -9.80 -15.02
CA ASP A 434 -22.98 -9.70 -13.56
C ASP A 434 -22.97 -8.25 -13.04
N ASN A 435 -23.58 -7.33 -13.80
CA ASN A 435 -23.66 -5.89 -13.51
C ASN A 435 -22.32 -5.13 -13.59
N TYR A 436 -21.30 -5.70 -14.22
CA TYR A 436 -20.03 -5.03 -14.54
C TYR A 436 -19.90 -4.80 -16.05
N VAL A 437 -19.26 -3.71 -16.42
CA VAL A 437 -18.79 -3.45 -17.78
C VAL A 437 -17.49 -4.23 -18.00
N TRP A 438 -17.41 -4.94 -19.13
CA TRP A 438 -16.24 -5.68 -19.57
C TRP A 438 -15.79 -5.16 -20.92
N VAL A 439 -14.48 -5.08 -21.11
CA VAL A 439 -13.86 -4.61 -22.35
C VAL A 439 -13.07 -5.75 -22.99
N GLY A 440 -13.41 -6.08 -24.23
CA GLY A 440 -12.76 -7.10 -25.04
C GLY A 440 -11.73 -6.47 -25.98
N MET A 441 -10.49 -6.97 -25.90
CA MET A 441 -9.35 -6.53 -26.68
C MET A 441 -8.70 -7.71 -27.42
N ASP A 442 -8.03 -7.41 -28.52
CA ASP A 442 -7.24 -8.41 -29.26
C ASP A 442 -6.13 -8.97 -28.33
N PRO A 443 -5.84 -10.28 -28.34
CA PRO A 443 -4.76 -10.86 -27.56
C PRO A 443 -3.40 -10.18 -27.73
N ASP A 444 -3.16 -9.59 -28.91
CA ASP A 444 -1.92 -8.88 -29.22
C ASP A 444 -1.91 -7.40 -28.75
N TYR A 445 -3.02 -6.91 -28.17
CA TYR A 445 -3.17 -5.57 -27.56
C TYR A 445 -2.61 -5.56 -26.12
#